data_AF-A0A8C2JIJ1-F1
#
_entry.id   AF-A0A8C2JIJ1-F1
#
_cell.length_a   1.000
_cell.length_b   1.000
_cell.length_c   1.000
_cell.angle_alpha   90.00
_cell.angle_beta   90.00
_cell.angle_gamma   90.00
#
_symmetry.space_group_name_H-M   'P 1'
#
loop_
_entity.id
_entity.type
_entity.pdbx_description
1 polymer ?
#
loop_
_entity_poly.entity_id
_entity_poly.type
_entity_poly.pdbx_seq_one_letter_code
_entity_poly.pdbx_strand_id
1 'polypeptide(L)' 'MVVFNGELKIKVCEALDLKPTAWSLRHAVGPKTQTFLLDTYIALNVDDSRVGQTSTKQKTNSPTWNDEFVTEVYDGKK' A
#
# COMPACT_ATOMS: atom_id res chain seq x y z
N MET A 1 11.53 1.58 -26.27
CA MET A 1 10.78 1.45 -25.00
C MET A 1 10.51 2.86 -24.52
N VAL A 2 9.27 3.19 -24.17
CA VAL A 2 8.94 4.54 -23.67
C VAL A 2 9.13 4.52 -22.15
N VAL A 3 9.98 5.40 -21.63
CA VAL A 3 10.25 5.55 -20.19
C VAL A 3 9.87 6.96 -19.74
N PHE A 4 9.44 7.09 -18.49
CA PHE A 4 9.12 8.38 -17.89
C PHE A 4 10.38 9.03 -17.32
N ASN A 5 10.55 10.31 -17.63
CA ASN A 5 11.60 11.17 -17.09
C ASN A 5 10.94 12.45 -16.58
N GLY A 6 11.09 12.75 -15.29
CA GLY A 6 10.49 13.93 -14.66
C GLY A 6 10.07 13.69 -13.21
N GLU A 7 9.22 14.58 -12.69
CA GLU A 7 8.70 14.47 -11.33
C GLU A 7 7.43 13.64 -11.29
N LEU A 8 7.44 12.57 -10.49
CA LEU A 8 6.27 11.78 -10.14
C LEU A 8 5.69 12.27 -8.81
N LYS A 9 4.47 12.79 -8.87
CA LYS A 9 3.66 13.17 -7.71
C LYS A 9 2.43 12.26 -7.60
N ILE A 10 2.31 11.53 -6.50
CA ILE A 10 1.22 10.57 -6.27
C ILE A 10 0.61 10.75 -4.88
N LYS A 11 -0.71 10.72 -4.80
CA LYS A 11 -1.46 10.69 -3.54
C LYS A 11 -2.18 9.36 -3.39
N VAL A 12 -1.88 8.63 -2.33
CA VAL A 12 -2.55 7.39 -1.96
C VAL A 12 -3.75 7.75 -1.09
N CYS A 13 -4.93 7.84 -1.68
CA CYS A 13 -6.16 8.26 -0.99
C CYS A 13 -6.66 7.17 -0.04
N GLU A 14 -7.19 6.08 -0.57
CA GLU A 14 -7.80 5.00 0.20
C GLU A 14 -7.78 3.68 -0.56
N ALA A 15 -8.06 2.60 0.17
CA ALA A 15 -8.41 1.30 -0.39
C ALA A 15 -9.69 0.81 0.27
N LEU A 16 -10.42 -0.05 -0.43
CA LEU A 16 -11.69 -0.61 0.03
C LEU A 16 -11.64 -2.14 -0.06
N ASP A 17 -12.29 -2.79 0.89
CA ASP A 17 -12.57 -4.23 0.88
C ASP A 17 -11.33 -5.13 0.71
N LEU A 18 -10.21 -4.73 1.33
CA LEU A 18 -8.99 -5.52 1.35
C LEU A 18 -9.24 -6.89 1.97
N LYS A 19 -8.88 -7.93 1.21
CA LYS A 19 -9.05 -9.31 1.65
C LYS A 19 -7.78 -9.80 2.37
N PRO A 20 -7.87 -10.25 3.63
CA PRO A 20 -6.77 -10.91 4.29
C PRO A 20 -6.33 -12.17 3.52
N THR A 21 -5.03 -12.33 3.33
CA THR A 21 -4.47 -13.56 2.74
C THR A 21 -4.63 -14.74 3.70
N ALA A 22 -4.57 -15.97 3.17
CA ALA A 22 -4.56 -17.17 4.02
C ALA A 22 -3.41 -17.14 5.06
N TRP A 23 -2.25 -16.58 4.68
CA TRP A 23 -1.12 -16.42 5.60
C TRP A 23 -1.42 -15.41 6.71
N SER A 24 -2.06 -14.29 6.40
CA SER A 24 -2.49 -13.29 7.40
C SER A 24 -3.48 -13.88 8.42
N LEU A 25 -4.32 -14.83 7.99
CA LEU A 25 -5.33 -15.49 8.83
C LEU A 25 -4.78 -16.60 9.72
N ARG A 26 -3.53 -17.05 9.55
CA ARG A 26 -2.98 -18.20 10.30
C ARG A 26 -3.00 -18.04 11.83
N HIS A 27 -2.97 -16.79 12.30
CA HIS A 27 -3.03 -16.43 13.72
C HIS A 27 -4.40 -15.89 14.14
N ALA A 28 -5.39 -15.88 13.24
CA ALA A 28 -6.76 -15.52 13.57
C ALA A 28 -7.40 -16.66 14.39
N VAL A 29 -7.12 -16.66 15.70
CA VAL A 29 -7.67 -17.60 16.66
C VAL A 29 -9.03 -17.07 17.15
N GLY A 30 -10.09 -17.39 16.42
CA GLY A 30 -11.44 -16.95 16.77
C GLY A 30 -12.53 -17.78 16.08
N PRO A 31 -13.80 -17.61 16.46
CA PRO A 31 -14.92 -18.24 15.77
C PRO A 31 -14.88 -17.90 14.28
N LYS A 32 -15.20 -18.87 13.41
CA LYS A 32 -15.13 -18.76 11.94
C LYS A 32 -15.87 -17.54 11.33
N THR A 33 -16.72 -16.87 12.10
CA THR A 33 -17.55 -15.73 11.68
C THR A 33 -16.93 -14.36 11.96
N GLN A 34 -15.79 -14.27 12.65
CA GLN A 34 -15.19 -12.96 12.94
C GLN A 34 -14.38 -12.45 11.75
N THR A 35 -14.76 -11.30 11.21
CA THR A 35 -14.02 -10.60 10.16
C THR A 35 -12.66 -10.18 10.69
N PHE A 36 -11.58 -10.75 10.13
CA PHE A 36 -10.21 -10.35 10.44
C PHE A 36 -9.91 -9.00 9.80
N LEU A 37 -9.42 -8.06 10.62
CA LEU A 37 -9.07 -6.71 10.20
C LEU A 37 -7.56 -6.56 10.12
N LEU A 38 -7.07 -6.00 9.03
CA LEU A 38 -5.65 -5.84 8.74
C LEU A 38 -5.06 -4.59 9.41
N ASP A 39 -3.76 -4.62 9.67
CA ASP A 39 -2.95 -3.42 9.84
C ASP A 39 -2.30 -3.10 8.50
N THR A 40 -2.84 -2.10 7.79
CA THR A 40 -2.62 -1.89 6.35
C THR A 40 -1.72 -0.71 6.06
N TYR A 41 -0.78 -0.89 5.14
CA TYR A 41 -0.02 0.18 4.50
C TYR A 41 0.18 -0.17 3.01
N ILE A 42 0.50 0.83 2.20
CA ILE A 42 0.93 0.67 0.81
C ILE A 42 2.40 1.05 0.69
N ALA A 43 3.18 0.18 0.03
CA ALA A 43 4.52 0.46 -0.39
C ALA A 43 4.50 1.07 -1.80
N LEU A 44 5.23 2.17 -2.00
CA LEU A 44 5.41 2.78 -3.32
C LEU A 44 6.80 2.45 -3.83
N ASN A 45 6.86 1.75 -4.97
CA ASN A 45 8.08 1.47 -5.70
C ASN A 45 7.99 2.07 -7.11
N VAL A 46 9.13 2.52 -7.64
CA VAL A 46 9.32 2.90 -9.03
C VAL A 46 10.39 1.94 -9.57
N ASP A 47 10.01 1.14 -10.58
CA ASP A 47 10.72 -0.08 -10.96
C ASP A 47 11.04 -0.95 -9.71
N ASP A 48 12.31 -1.32 -9.51
CA ASP A 48 12.77 -2.12 -8.36
C ASP A 48 13.20 -1.27 -7.15
N SER A 49 12.99 0.05 -7.19
CA SER A 49 13.44 0.99 -6.15
C SER A 49 12.30 1.45 -5.23
N ARG A 50 12.50 1.33 -3.92
CA ARG A 50 11.55 1.82 -2.90
C ARG A 50 11.55 3.35 -2.85
N VAL A 51 10.41 3.95 -3.12
CA VAL A 51 10.21 5.41 -3.08
C VAL A 51 9.70 5.85 -1.73
N GLY A 52 8.78 5.08 -1.14
CA GLY A 52 8.17 5.40 0.14
C GLY A 52 7.16 4.36 0.61
N GLN A 53 6.46 4.67 1.71
CA GLN A 53 5.33 3.90 2.19
C GLN A 53 4.33 4.79 2.91
N THR A 54 3.05 4.42 2.89
CA THR A 54 2.03 5.11 3.66
C THR A 54 2.20 4.83 5.16
N SER A 55 1.53 5.64 5.97
CA SER A 55 1.25 5.30 7.37
C SER A 55 0.50 3.96 7.48
N THR A 56 0.75 3.22 8.55
CA THR A 56 -0.01 2.01 8.84
C THR A 56 -1.34 2.40 9.48
N LYS A 57 -2.46 1.98 8.87
CA LYS A 57 -3.79 2.08 9.47
C LYS A 57 -4.12 0.78 10.17
N GLN A 58 -4.49 0.86 11.44
CA GLN A 58 -4.73 -0.32 12.24
C GLN A 58 -6.15 -0.85 12.07
N LYS A 59 -6.30 -2.18 12.16
CA LYS A 59 -7.59 -2.88 12.23
C LYS A 59 -8.63 -2.35 11.23
N THR A 60 -8.28 -2.28 9.96
CA THR A 60 -9.22 -1.92 8.89
C THR A 60 -8.91 -2.66 7.59
N ASN A 61 -9.96 -3.04 6.87
CA ASN A 61 -9.85 -3.54 5.49
C ASN A 61 -10.25 -2.46 4.47
N SER A 62 -10.65 -1.28 4.93
CA SER A 62 -10.97 -0.12 4.09
C SER A 62 -10.23 1.12 4.62
N PRO A 63 -8.89 1.15 4.53
CA PRO A 63 -8.08 2.25 5.04
C PRO A 63 -8.15 3.51 4.17
N THR A 64 -8.21 4.67 4.83
CA THR A 64 -7.99 5.99 4.21
C THR A 64 -6.66 6.56 4.71
N TRP A 65 -5.70 6.78 3.81
CA TRP A 65 -4.38 7.33 4.11
C TRP A 65 -4.29 8.82 3.78
N ASN A 66 -4.61 9.20 2.55
CA ASN A 66 -4.36 10.54 1.98
C ASN A 66 -2.88 10.96 2.01
N ASP A 67 -1.96 10.00 2.02
CA ASP A 67 -0.52 10.25 2.04
C ASP A 67 -0.04 10.64 0.63
N GLU A 68 0.85 11.64 0.54
CA GLU A 68 1.36 12.19 -0.71
C GLU A 68 2.87 11.93 -0.83
N PHE A 69 3.31 11.51 -2.02
CA PHE A 69 4.71 11.22 -2.33
C PHE A 69 5.12 12.00 -3.58
N VAL A 70 6.33 12.53 -3.54
CA VAL A 70 6.98 13.20 -4.67
C VAL A 70 8.36 12.59 -4.85
N THR A 71 8.71 12.23 -6.07
CA THR A 71 10.03 11.72 -6.43
C THR A 71 10.39 12.12 -7.85
N GLU A 72 11.65 12.41 -8.09
CA GLU A 72 12.17 12.45 -9.46
C GLU A 72 12.32 11.03 -9.98
N VAL A 73 12.11 10.87 -11.29
CA VAL A 73 12.24 9.61 -12.03
C VAL A 73 13.10 9.89 -13.25
N TYR A 74 14.17 9.12 -13.41
CA TYR A 74 15.11 9.16 -14.53
C TYR A 74 15.28 7.77 -15.12
N ASP A 75 15.04 7.61 -16.42
CA ASP A 75 15.10 6.33 -17.14
C ASP A 75 14.31 5.20 -16.45
N GLY A 76 13.20 5.54 -15.79
CA GLY A 76 12.39 4.59 -14.99
C GLY A 76 12.87 4.39 -13.55
N LYS A 77 13.98 4.98 -13.12
CA LYS A 77 14.57 4.80 -11.78
C LYS A 77 14.50 6.05 -10.92
N LYS A 78 14.51 5.87 -9.59
CA LYS A 78 14.71 6.94 -8.59
C LYS A 78 16.20 7.14 -8.33
#